data_AF-A0A7C6BGP8-F1
#
_entry.id   AF-A0A7C6BGP8-F1
#
_cell.length_a   1.000
_cell.length_b   1.000
_cell.length_c   1.000
_cell.angle_alpha   90.00
_cell.angle_beta   90.00
_cell.angle_gamma   90.00
#
_symmetry.space_group_name_H-M   'P 1'
#
loop_
_entity.id
_entity.type
_entity.pdbx_description
1 polymer ?
#
loop_
_entity_poly.entity_id
_entity_poly.type
_entity_poly.pdbx_seq_one_letter_code
_entity_poly.pdbx_strand_id
1 'polypeptide(L)'
;MQSNAAKKKKTTKPQIKKPFLRGKPVSALAIRRGFRILTYLLLSTILYFFLGQLMVIEVPWLRILVNLVALGAFAGLLYSNGARDGEGDVSFAEIAYTRKQEGKPVSEEDLNRCFHPAKGFVTALAGALPVVLLCLVYAFMAVKDTYSLGALPSWVGAYESRADIGLALSYYHDYAGIGAADILRLIVRLLVFPFVNMVGSRNADALLLVERLSPLLVLIVPMFYGIGYLRGETYRSMVHGGIAANAKRTAQKQRKKKKAAARRQEPKQLV
;
A
#
# COMPACT_ATOMS: atom_id res chain seq x y z
N MET A 1 9.44 17.50 48.65
CA MET A 1 9.56 16.26 47.84
C MET A 1 9.54 16.62 46.36
N GLN A 2 10.71 16.78 45.72
CA GLN A 2 10.80 17.01 44.28
C GLN A 2 11.07 15.67 43.59
N SER A 3 10.09 15.11 42.89
CA SER A 3 10.30 13.93 42.05
C SER A 3 10.84 14.39 40.69
N ASN A 4 12.15 14.26 40.51
CA ASN A 4 12.78 14.40 39.20
C ASN A 4 12.41 13.17 38.36
N ALA A 5 11.33 13.28 37.59
CA ALA A 5 10.99 12.34 36.54
C ALA A 5 12.08 12.39 35.45
N ALA A 6 13.05 11.47 35.55
CA ALA A 6 14.08 11.27 34.54
C ALA A 6 13.42 10.90 33.20
N LYS A 7 13.28 11.89 32.31
CA LYS A 7 12.93 11.68 30.90
C LYS A 7 13.94 10.69 30.30
N LYS A 8 13.53 9.45 30.07
CA LYS A 8 14.25 8.48 29.24
C LYS A 8 14.46 9.10 27.86
N LYS A 9 15.64 9.70 27.62
CA LYS A 9 16.08 10.11 26.28
C LYS A 9 16.02 8.87 25.38
N LYS A 10 15.05 8.83 24.45
CA LYS A 10 15.05 7.86 23.35
C LYS A 10 16.39 7.98 22.66
N THR A 11 17.25 6.97 22.82
CA THR A 11 18.55 6.92 22.16
C THR A 11 18.26 6.67 20.69
N THR A 12 18.14 7.75 19.92
CA THR A 12 18.00 7.68 18.47
C THR A 12 19.16 6.85 17.95
N LYS A 13 18.87 5.75 17.26
CA LYS A 13 19.92 4.92 16.66
C LYS A 13 20.76 5.84 15.76
N PRO A 14 22.10 5.84 15.88
CA PRO A 14 22.93 6.71 15.06
C PRO A 14 22.65 6.42 13.59
N GLN A 15 22.41 7.43 12.75
CA GLN A 15 22.24 7.22 11.31
C GLN A 15 23.59 7.42 10.65
N ILE A 16 24.07 6.41 9.92
CA ILE A 16 25.34 6.49 9.19
C ILE A 16 25.03 6.35 7.71
N LYS A 17 25.18 7.45 6.96
CA LYS A 17 25.00 7.46 5.51
C LYS A 17 26.30 7.09 4.82
N LYS A 18 26.25 6.11 3.92
CA LYS A 18 27.36 5.73 3.04
C LYS A 18 27.11 6.27 1.63
N PRO A 19 28.16 6.60 0.87
CA PRO A 19 28.00 6.95 -0.54
C PRO A 19 27.49 5.73 -1.32
N PHE A 20 26.58 5.96 -2.27
CA PHE A 20 25.99 4.93 -3.10
C PHE A 20 25.77 5.45 -4.53
N LEU A 21 25.73 4.54 -5.50
CA LEU A 21 25.51 4.88 -6.91
C LEU A 21 24.02 5.00 -7.23
N ARG A 22 23.60 6.07 -7.91
CA ARG A 22 22.19 6.22 -8.32
C ARG A 22 21.90 5.38 -9.56
N GLY A 23 20.79 4.65 -9.51
CA GLY A 23 20.27 3.87 -10.63
C GLY A 23 19.34 4.65 -11.57
N LYS A 24 18.75 3.94 -12.54
CA LYS A 24 17.73 4.50 -13.44
C LYS A 24 16.35 4.53 -12.76
N PRO A 25 15.51 5.57 -13.01
CA PRO A 25 14.17 5.67 -12.43
C PRO A 25 13.19 4.65 -13.02
N VAL A 26 13.32 4.37 -14.32
CA VAL A 26 12.52 3.38 -15.04
C VAL A 26 13.41 2.18 -15.34
N SER A 27 12.98 0.99 -14.93
CA SER A 27 13.70 -0.25 -15.24
C SER A 27 12.74 -1.43 -15.37
N ALA A 28 13.14 -2.46 -16.12
CA ALA A 28 12.37 -3.69 -16.26
C ALA A 28 12.04 -4.33 -14.90
N LEU A 29 12.95 -4.18 -13.94
CA LEU A 29 12.76 -4.65 -12.56
C LEU A 29 11.67 -3.87 -11.84
N ALA A 30 11.54 -2.56 -12.07
CA ALA A 30 10.43 -1.75 -11.54
C ALA A 30 9.08 -2.23 -12.10
N ILE A 31 9.01 -2.51 -13.40
CA ILE A 31 7.79 -3.05 -14.04
C ILE A 31 7.45 -4.45 -13.47
N ARG A 32 8.45 -5.32 -13.36
CA ARG A 32 8.28 -6.66 -12.78
C ARG A 32 7.80 -6.63 -11.34
N ARG A 33 8.31 -5.70 -10.52
CA ARG A 33 7.81 -5.46 -9.15
C ARG A 33 6.39 -4.88 -9.17
N GLY A 34 6.05 -4.08 -10.18
CA GLY A 34 4.70 -3.53 -10.38
C GLY A 34 3.63 -4.61 -10.49
N PHE A 35 3.89 -5.73 -11.17
CA PHE A 35 2.96 -6.86 -11.22
C PHE A 35 2.62 -7.42 -9.84
N ARG A 36 3.56 -7.42 -8.90
CA ARG A 36 3.28 -7.81 -7.51
C ARG A 36 2.31 -6.85 -6.83
N ILE A 37 2.43 -5.55 -7.11
CA ILE A 37 1.50 -4.52 -6.59
C ILE A 37 0.11 -4.72 -7.20
N LEU A 38 0.02 -4.99 -8.50
CA LEU A 38 -1.24 -5.35 -9.15
C LEU A 38 -1.90 -6.56 -8.46
N THR A 39 -1.14 -7.61 -8.16
CA THR A 39 -1.66 -8.77 -7.42
C THR A 39 -2.18 -8.38 -6.03
N TYR A 40 -1.47 -7.53 -5.30
CA TYR A 40 -1.95 -7.04 -4.00
C TYR A 40 -3.23 -6.23 -4.12
N LEU A 41 -3.38 -5.41 -5.17
CA LEU A 41 -4.62 -4.67 -5.41
C LEU A 41 -5.79 -5.64 -5.65
N LEU A 42 -5.63 -6.61 -6.56
CA LEU A 42 -6.68 -7.59 -6.86
C LEU A 42 -7.06 -8.45 -5.65
N LEU A 43 -6.08 -8.85 -4.83
CA LEU A 43 -6.36 -9.56 -3.58
C LEU A 43 -7.07 -8.67 -2.56
N SER A 44 -6.72 -7.39 -2.49
CA SER A 44 -7.39 -6.45 -1.59
C SER A 44 -8.86 -6.27 -1.94
N THR A 45 -9.19 -6.27 -3.23
CA THR A 45 -10.55 -6.23 -3.75
C THR A 45 -11.41 -7.38 -3.24
N ILE A 46 -10.88 -8.61 -3.27
CA ILE A 46 -11.56 -9.80 -2.74
C ILE A 46 -11.76 -9.66 -1.22
N LEU A 47 -10.72 -9.26 -0.49
CA LEU A 47 -10.81 -9.12 0.97
C LEU A 47 -11.81 -8.02 1.37
N TYR A 48 -11.80 -6.89 0.68
CA TYR A 48 -12.76 -5.81 0.94
C TYR A 48 -14.18 -6.23 0.65
N PHE A 49 -14.42 -7.01 -0.39
CA PHE A 49 -15.75 -7.56 -0.68
C PHE A 49 -16.30 -8.35 0.52
N PHE A 50 -15.53 -9.33 1.03
CA PHE A 50 -15.95 -10.10 2.20
C PHE A 50 -16.11 -9.22 3.45
N LEU A 51 -15.19 -8.28 3.66
CA LEU A 51 -15.25 -7.37 4.80
C LEU A 51 -16.50 -6.49 4.76
N GLY A 52 -16.92 -6.00 3.58
CA GLY A 52 -18.17 -5.25 3.45
C GLY A 52 -19.43 -6.09 3.62
N GLN A 53 -19.42 -7.37 3.20
CA GLN A 53 -20.53 -8.30 3.47
C GLN A 53 -20.69 -8.59 4.97
N LEU A 54 -19.59 -8.71 5.71
CA LEU A 54 -19.61 -8.85 7.17
C LEU A 54 -20.03 -7.55 7.86
N MET A 55 -19.96 -6.42 7.15
CA MET A 55 -20.22 -5.10 7.69
C MET A 55 -21.58 -4.53 7.24
N VAL A 56 -22.64 -5.34 7.29
CA VAL A 56 -24.04 -4.88 7.39
C VAL A 56 -24.28 -4.26 8.78
N ILE A 57 -23.39 -3.36 9.19
CA ILE A 57 -23.48 -2.63 10.44
C ILE A 57 -24.29 -1.38 10.13
N GLU A 58 -25.44 -1.23 10.78
CA GLU A 58 -26.30 -0.05 10.61
C GLU A 58 -25.68 1.24 11.17
N VAL A 59 -24.53 1.13 11.84
CA VAL A 59 -23.79 2.22 12.49
C VAL A 59 -22.77 2.84 11.51
N PRO A 60 -23.03 4.05 10.97
CA PRO A 60 -22.20 4.61 9.89
C PRO A 60 -20.75 4.88 10.29
N TRP A 61 -20.51 5.36 11.51
CA TRP A 61 -19.15 5.72 11.96
C TRP A 61 -18.25 4.48 12.10
N LEU A 62 -18.80 3.35 12.56
CA LEU A 62 -18.04 2.11 12.73
C LEU A 62 -17.68 1.53 11.36
N ARG A 63 -18.61 1.61 10.40
CA ARG A 63 -18.37 1.22 9.01
C ARG A 63 -17.21 2.02 8.39
N ILE A 64 -17.18 3.34 8.62
CA ILE A 64 -16.08 4.21 8.15
C ILE A 64 -14.77 3.80 8.82
N LEU A 65 -14.77 3.64 10.15
CA LEU A 65 -13.57 3.31 10.91
C LEU A 65 -12.92 2.01 10.43
N VAL A 66 -13.69 0.93 10.27
CA VAL A 66 -13.15 -0.37 9.87
C VAL A 66 -12.64 -0.34 8.43
N ASN A 67 -13.34 0.32 7.49
CA ASN A 67 -12.83 0.49 6.13
C ASN A 67 -11.53 1.33 6.10
N LEU A 68 -11.41 2.36 6.94
CA LEU A 68 -10.17 3.13 7.09
C LEU A 68 -9.04 2.28 7.67
N VAL A 69 -9.31 1.44 8.67
CA VAL A 69 -8.33 0.50 9.24
C VAL A 69 -7.88 -0.50 8.18
N ALA A 70 -8.81 -1.04 7.39
CA ALA A 70 -8.50 -2.00 6.34
C ALA A 70 -7.66 -1.36 5.21
N LEU A 71 -8.00 -0.15 4.76
CA LEU A 71 -7.19 0.64 3.83
C LEU A 71 -5.80 0.95 4.42
N GLY A 72 -5.75 1.36 5.69
CA GLY A 72 -4.51 1.65 6.41
C GLY A 72 -3.61 0.42 6.58
N ALA A 73 -4.18 -0.75 6.83
CA ALA A 73 -3.44 -2.01 6.92
C ALA A 73 -2.79 -2.39 5.59
N PHE A 74 -3.54 -2.29 4.48
CA PHE A 74 -2.99 -2.54 3.14
C PHE A 74 -1.95 -1.48 2.73
N ALA A 75 -2.20 -0.21 3.01
CA ALA A 75 -1.23 0.87 2.81
C ALA A 75 0.04 0.62 3.63
N GLY A 76 -0.08 0.16 4.87
CA GLY A 76 1.03 -0.23 5.73
C GLY A 76 1.82 -1.42 5.21
N LEU A 77 1.14 -2.43 4.65
CA LEU A 77 1.77 -3.58 4.00
C LEU A 77 2.58 -3.14 2.78
N LEU A 78 2.00 -2.33 1.89
CA LEU A 78 2.69 -1.82 0.71
C LEU A 78 3.84 -0.89 1.08
N TYR A 79 3.66 -0.03 2.08
CA TYR A 79 4.72 0.80 2.64
C TYR A 79 5.89 -0.05 3.17
N SER A 80 5.61 -1.10 3.93
CA SER A 80 6.62 -2.01 4.47
C SER A 80 7.38 -2.74 3.36
N ASN A 81 6.67 -3.22 2.34
CA ASN A 81 7.29 -3.85 1.17
C ASN A 81 8.15 -2.88 0.38
N GLY A 82 7.65 -1.65 0.13
CA GLY A 82 8.41 -0.59 -0.52
C GLY A 82 9.68 -0.24 0.24
N ALA A 83 9.59 -0.10 1.56
CA ALA A 83 10.74 0.19 2.42
C ALA A 83 11.80 -0.92 2.36
N ARG A 84 11.39 -2.19 2.37
CA ARG A 84 12.30 -3.34 2.23
C ARG A 84 12.99 -3.38 0.87
N ASP A 85 12.24 -3.18 -0.21
CA ASP A 85 12.78 -3.13 -1.57
C ASP A 85 13.74 -1.93 -1.74
N GLY A 86 13.40 -0.77 -1.17
CA GLY A 86 14.24 0.42 -1.17
C GLY A 86 15.54 0.22 -0.39
N GLU A 87 15.49 -0.36 0.81
CA GLU A 87 16.68 -0.70 1.59
C GLU A 87 17.60 -1.67 0.82
N GLY A 88 17.02 -2.69 0.19
CA GLY A 88 17.74 -3.64 -0.65
C GLY A 88 18.46 -2.95 -1.81
N ASP A 89 17.74 -2.10 -2.57
CA ASP A 89 18.30 -1.38 -3.71
C ASP A 89 19.41 -0.40 -3.29
N VAL A 90 19.32 0.23 -2.10
CA VAL A 90 20.41 1.07 -1.55
C VAL A 90 21.62 0.22 -1.19
N SER A 91 21.42 -0.96 -0.59
CA SER A 91 22.53 -1.88 -0.31
C SER A 91 23.21 -2.35 -1.60
N PHE A 92 22.47 -2.59 -2.68
CA PHE A 92 23.07 -2.90 -3.98
C PHE A 92 23.83 -1.71 -4.56
N ALA A 93 23.28 -0.50 -4.42
CA ALA A 93 23.93 0.73 -4.86
C ALA A 93 25.25 1.02 -4.12
N GLU A 94 25.35 0.68 -2.83
CA GLU A 94 26.61 0.74 -2.07
C GLU A 94 27.65 -0.24 -2.63
N ILE A 95 27.25 -1.48 -2.94
CA ILE A 95 28.16 -2.50 -3.50
C ILE A 95 28.63 -2.08 -4.90
N ALA A 96 27.72 -1.60 -5.74
CA ALA A 96 28.05 -1.10 -7.08
C ALA A 96 29.00 0.11 -7.03
N TYR A 97 28.82 0.98 -6.03
CA TYR A 97 29.73 2.10 -5.79
C TYR A 97 31.15 1.62 -5.42
N THR A 98 31.29 0.65 -4.52
CA THR A 98 32.60 0.05 -4.18
C THR A 98 33.25 -0.59 -5.40
N ARG A 99 32.52 -1.36 -6.21
CA ARG A 99 33.05 -1.97 -7.44
C ARG A 99 33.55 -0.91 -8.43
N LYS A 100 32.83 0.19 -8.56
CA LYS A 100 33.25 1.33 -9.40
C LYS A 100 34.55 1.96 -8.87
N GLN A 101 34.71 2.08 -7.56
CA GLN A 101 35.95 2.57 -6.95
C GLN A 101 37.13 1.60 -7.15
N GLU A 102 36.87 0.30 -7.19
CA GLU A 102 37.85 -0.75 -7.52
C GLU A 102 38.21 -0.81 -9.02
N GLY A 103 37.68 0.10 -9.85
CA GLY A 103 37.94 0.14 -11.29
C GLY A 103 37.22 -0.96 -12.09
N LYS A 104 36.28 -1.70 -11.49
CA LYS A 104 35.49 -2.73 -12.18
C LYS A 104 34.35 -2.08 -12.96
N PRO A 105 34.06 -2.55 -14.19
CA PRO A 105 32.93 -2.04 -14.97
C PRO A 105 31.61 -2.36 -14.28
N VAL A 106 30.70 -1.39 -14.23
CA VAL A 106 29.33 -1.56 -13.72
C VAL A 106 28.40 -1.70 -14.93
N SER A 107 27.73 -2.85 -15.03
CA SER A 107 26.80 -3.11 -16.14
C SER A 107 25.53 -2.25 -16.02
N GLU A 108 24.81 -2.08 -17.14
CA GLU A 108 23.51 -1.41 -17.11
C GLU A 108 22.48 -2.15 -16.22
N GLU A 109 22.59 -3.47 -16.12
CA GLU A 109 21.72 -4.28 -15.28
C GLU A 109 21.97 -4.02 -13.79
N ASP A 110 23.23 -3.83 -13.39
CA ASP A 110 23.60 -3.42 -12.04
C ASP A 110 23.06 -2.01 -11.72
N LEU A 111 23.11 -1.09 -12.69
CA LEU A 111 22.50 0.26 -12.57
C LEU A 111 20.97 0.20 -12.44
N ASN A 112 20.32 -0.72 -13.15
CA ASN A 112 18.87 -0.93 -13.06
C ASN A 112 18.44 -1.47 -11.69
N ARG A 113 19.34 -2.12 -10.95
CA ARG A 113 19.11 -2.61 -9.59
C ARG A 113 19.39 -1.55 -8.52
N CYS A 114 20.25 -0.59 -8.81
CA CYS A 114 20.57 0.50 -7.89
C CYS A 114 19.33 1.35 -7.53
N PHE A 115 19.44 2.03 -6.38
CA PHE A 115 18.39 2.88 -5.83
C PHE A 115 18.20 4.16 -6.64
N HIS A 116 16.94 4.54 -6.86
CA HIS A 116 16.56 5.86 -7.34
C HIS A 116 15.22 6.26 -6.71
N PRO A 117 15.06 7.47 -6.13
CA PRO A 117 13.87 7.84 -5.36
C PRO A 117 12.55 7.69 -6.15
N ALA A 118 12.55 8.05 -7.43
CA ALA A 118 11.38 7.93 -8.29
C ALA A 118 10.98 6.48 -8.63
N LYS A 119 11.88 5.50 -8.48
CA LYS A 119 11.68 4.12 -8.93
C LYS A 119 10.55 3.42 -8.16
N GLY A 120 10.38 3.75 -6.88
CA GLY A 120 9.27 3.27 -6.07
C GLY A 120 7.91 3.74 -6.61
N PHE A 121 7.80 5.00 -7.02
CA PHE A 121 6.58 5.53 -7.62
C PHE A 121 6.33 4.94 -9.01
N VAL A 122 7.37 4.81 -9.84
CA VAL A 122 7.25 4.15 -11.15
C VAL A 122 6.77 2.70 -10.98
N THR A 123 7.26 1.98 -9.97
CA THR A 123 6.82 0.62 -9.65
C THR A 123 5.34 0.59 -9.23
N ALA A 124 4.93 1.51 -8.35
CA ALA A 124 3.55 1.64 -7.90
C ALA A 124 2.60 1.98 -9.06
N LEU A 125 2.98 2.95 -9.91
CA LEU A 125 2.22 3.36 -11.07
C LEU A 125 2.13 2.25 -12.11
N ALA A 126 3.24 1.57 -12.43
CA ALA A 126 3.23 0.45 -13.37
C ALA A 126 2.30 -0.68 -12.93
N GLY A 127 2.24 -0.96 -11.62
CA GLY A 127 1.32 -1.94 -11.07
C GLY A 127 -0.14 -1.48 -11.05
N ALA A 128 -0.39 -0.20 -10.73
CA ALA A 128 -1.75 0.35 -10.67
C ALA A 128 -2.32 0.69 -12.06
N LEU A 129 -1.48 0.90 -13.07
CA LEU A 129 -1.85 1.41 -14.39
C LEU A 129 -3.04 0.66 -15.02
N PRO A 130 -3.07 -0.70 -15.09
CA PRO A 130 -4.18 -1.39 -15.72
C PRO A 130 -5.51 -1.13 -15.02
N VAL A 131 -5.48 -1.04 -13.69
CA VAL A 131 -6.67 -0.80 -12.87
C VAL A 131 -7.13 0.64 -12.99
N VAL A 132 -6.18 1.59 -12.99
CA VAL A 132 -6.47 3.03 -13.16
C VAL A 132 -7.09 3.29 -14.53
N LEU A 133 -6.57 2.68 -15.60
CA LEU A 133 -7.14 2.81 -16.95
C LEU A 133 -8.56 2.27 -17.01
N LEU A 134 -8.82 1.11 -16.40
CA LEU A 134 -10.16 0.53 -16.32
C LEU A 134 -11.13 1.47 -15.55
N CYS A 135 -10.71 1.98 -14.40
CA CYS A 135 -11.49 2.96 -13.64
C CYS A 135 -11.72 4.26 -14.42
N LEU A 136 -10.74 4.70 -15.21
CA LEU A 136 -10.81 5.93 -15.99
C LEU A 136 -11.85 5.82 -17.11
N VAL A 137 -11.88 4.67 -17.82
CA VAL A 137 -12.94 4.39 -18.80
C VAL A 137 -14.31 4.47 -18.14
N TYR A 138 -14.49 3.82 -16.98
CA TYR A 138 -15.77 3.83 -16.27
C TYR A 138 -16.14 5.22 -15.74
N ALA A 139 -15.17 6.00 -15.24
CA ALA A 139 -15.42 7.33 -14.69
C ALA A 139 -16.07 8.28 -15.70
N PHE A 140 -15.75 8.15 -16.99
CA PHE A 140 -16.40 8.92 -18.06
C PHE A 140 -17.82 8.43 -18.38
N MET A 141 -18.11 7.15 -18.12
CA MET A 141 -19.43 6.54 -18.33
C MET A 141 -20.35 6.65 -17.10
N ALA A 142 -19.82 7.07 -15.95
CA ALA A 142 -20.55 7.08 -14.68
C ALA A 142 -21.70 8.09 -14.68
N VAL A 143 -22.92 7.55 -14.59
CA VAL A 143 -24.18 8.29 -14.47
C VAL A 143 -24.77 8.03 -13.09
N LYS A 144 -25.53 9.00 -12.56
CA LYS A 144 -26.23 8.86 -11.29
C LYS A 144 -27.18 7.66 -11.36
N ASP A 145 -27.09 6.77 -10.38
CA ASP A 145 -28.08 5.70 -10.24
C ASP A 145 -29.46 6.33 -9.99
N THR A 146 -30.37 6.13 -10.93
CA THR A 146 -31.78 6.45 -10.78
C THR A 146 -32.52 5.21 -10.31
N TYR A 147 -33.41 5.36 -9.33
CA TYR A 147 -34.33 4.30 -8.96
C TYR A 147 -35.35 4.12 -10.08
N SER A 148 -35.19 3.08 -10.90
CA SER A 148 -36.29 2.56 -11.72
C SER A 148 -37.17 1.66 -10.87
N LEU A 149 -38.45 1.58 -11.25
CA LEU A 149 -39.38 0.65 -10.63
C LEU A 149 -38.89 -0.78 -10.88
N GLY A 150 -38.71 -1.56 -9.81
CA GLY A 150 -38.24 -2.94 -9.91
C GLY A 150 -39.28 -3.83 -10.59
N ALA A 151 -38.82 -4.95 -11.16
CA ALA A 151 -39.70 -5.92 -11.80
C ALA A 151 -40.81 -6.39 -10.84
N LEU A 152 -42.02 -6.58 -11.39
CA LEU A 152 -43.16 -7.06 -10.64
C LEU A 152 -42.87 -8.43 -10.01
N PRO A 153 -43.24 -8.64 -8.74
CA PRO A 153 -43.22 -9.98 -8.17
C PRO A 153 -44.01 -10.95 -9.04
N SER A 154 -43.54 -12.19 -9.20
CA SER A 154 -44.16 -13.18 -10.08
C SER A 154 -45.64 -13.48 -9.76
N TRP A 155 -46.08 -13.26 -8.53
CA TRP A 155 -47.49 -13.38 -8.12
C TRP A 155 -48.40 -12.24 -8.64
N VAL A 156 -47.82 -11.09 -9.02
CA VAL A 156 -48.55 -9.98 -9.63
C VAL A 156 -48.75 -10.19 -11.13
N GLY A 157 -47.94 -11.05 -11.77
CA GLY A 157 -48.04 -11.35 -13.21
C GLY A 157 -49.43 -11.84 -13.65
N ALA A 158 -50.17 -12.50 -12.76
CA ALA A 158 -51.55 -12.95 -13.03
C ALA A 158 -52.56 -11.79 -13.20
N TYR A 159 -52.23 -10.58 -12.73
CA TYR A 159 -53.09 -9.40 -12.82
C TYR A 159 -52.80 -8.53 -14.06
N GLU A 160 -51.77 -8.85 -14.84
CA GLU A 160 -51.38 -8.10 -16.03
C GLU A 160 -52.38 -8.22 -17.18
N SER A 161 -53.12 -9.33 -17.22
CA SER A 161 -54.19 -9.54 -18.21
C SER A 161 -55.45 -8.74 -17.92
N ARG A 162 -55.55 -8.06 -16.76
CA ARG A 162 -56.71 -7.23 -16.42
C ARG A 162 -56.63 -5.87 -17.12
N ALA A 163 -57.67 -5.52 -17.88
CA ALA A 163 -57.74 -4.28 -18.65
C ALA A 163 -57.54 -3.01 -17.80
N ASP A 164 -57.93 -3.04 -16.52
CA ASP A 164 -57.91 -1.87 -15.63
C ASP A 164 -56.53 -1.60 -15.00
N ILE A 165 -55.68 -2.63 -14.90
CA ILE A 165 -54.44 -2.62 -14.11
C ILE A 165 -53.21 -3.00 -14.96
N GLY A 166 -53.41 -3.75 -16.04
CA GLY A 166 -52.34 -4.26 -16.90
C GLY A 166 -51.49 -3.16 -17.53
N LEU A 167 -52.10 -2.02 -17.88
CA LEU A 167 -51.38 -0.88 -18.45
C LEU A 167 -50.43 -0.26 -17.41
N ALA A 168 -50.84 -0.16 -16.14
CA ALA A 168 -49.99 0.31 -15.05
C ALA A 168 -48.87 -0.69 -14.71
N LEU A 169 -49.15 -2.00 -14.74
CA LEU A 169 -48.17 -3.05 -14.50
C LEU A 169 -47.15 -3.16 -15.64
N SER A 170 -47.54 -2.87 -16.88
CA SER A 170 -46.63 -2.89 -18.03
C SER A 170 -45.48 -1.88 -17.92
N TYR A 171 -45.65 -0.79 -17.14
CA TYR A 171 -44.58 0.17 -16.84
C TYR A 171 -43.45 -0.39 -15.95
N TYR A 172 -43.67 -1.53 -15.30
CA TYR A 172 -42.68 -2.20 -14.46
C TYR A 172 -41.84 -3.24 -15.23
N HIS A 173 -42.14 -3.49 -16.52
CA HIS A 173 -41.43 -4.43 -17.39
C HIS A 173 -40.23 -3.82 -18.10
N ASP A 174 -39.55 -2.86 -17.49
CA ASP A 174 -38.25 -2.43 -18.01
C ASP A 174 -37.19 -3.47 -17.60
N TYR A 175 -37.16 -4.59 -18.34
CA TYR A 175 -36.07 -5.55 -18.27
C TYR A 175 -34.84 -4.92 -18.90
N ALA A 176 -34.16 -4.07 -18.15
CA ALA A 176 -32.80 -3.66 -18.46
C ALA A 176 -31.89 -4.90 -18.33
N GLY A 177 -31.62 -5.57 -19.45
CA GLY A 177 -30.63 -6.65 -19.48
C GLY A 177 -29.26 -6.14 -18.99
N ILE A 178 -28.49 -7.01 -18.33
CA ILE A 178 -27.14 -6.66 -17.85
C ILE A 178 -26.28 -6.33 -19.07
N GLY A 179 -25.99 -5.05 -19.26
CA GLY A 179 -25.11 -4.57 -20.32
C GLY A 179 -23.64 -4.64 -19.94
N ALA A 180 -22.76 -4.46 -20.92
CA ALA A 180 -21.32 -4.37 -20.67
C ALA A 180 -20.96 -3.24 -19.68
N ALA A 181 -21.73 -2.15 -19.67
CA ALA A 181 -21.57 -1.04 -18.73
C ALA A 181 -21.88 -1.46 -17.28
N ASP A 182 -22.84 -2.36 -17.06
CA ASP A 182 -23.20 -2.86 -15.72
C ASP A 182 -22.12 -3.80 -15.17
N ILE A 183 -21.53 -4.63 -16.04
CA ILE A 183 -20.38 -5.47 -15.68
C ILE A 183 -19.18 -4.60 -15.30
N LEU A 184 -18.89 -3.57 -16.10
CA LEU A 184 -17.80 -2.63 -15.82
C LEU A 184 -18.04 -1.88 -14.50
N ARG A 185 -19.28 -1.41 -14.27
CA ARG A 185 -19.71 -0.80 -13.00
C ARG A 185 -19.44 -1.74 -11.83
N LEU A 186 -19.83 -3.01 -11.94
CA LEU A 186 -19.61 -4.00 -10.89
C LEU A 186 -18.13 -4.18 -10.58
N ILE A 187 -17.28 -4.32 -11.61
CA ILE A 187 -15.83 -4.47 -11.45
C ILE A 187 -15.23 -3.24 -10.76
N VAL A 188 -15.58 -2.03 -11.21
CA VAL A 188 -15.04 -0.79 -10.63
C VAL A 188 -15.53 -0.61 -9.20
N ARG A 189 -16.81 -0.85 -8.92
CA ARG A 189 -17.34 -0.81 -7.54
C ARG A 189 -16.65 -1.81 -6.63
N LEU A 190 -16.25 -2.98 -7.14
CA LEU A 190 -15.48 -3.93 -6.36
C LEU A 190 -14.09 -3.37 -6.04
N LEU A 191 -13.41 -2.75 -7.02
CA LEU A 191 -12.08 -2.15 -6.84
C LEU A 191 -12.09 -0.98 -5.83
N VAL A 192 -13.14 -0.15 -5.84
CA VAL A 192 -13.33 0.97 -4.90
C VAL A 192 -14.30 0.68 -3.76
N PHE A 193 -14.59 -0.60 -3.53
CA PHE A 193 -15.59 -1.04 -2.55
C PHE A 193 -15.43 -0.45 -1.14
N PRO A 194 -14.22 -0.31 -0.55
CA PRO A 194 -14.11 0.31 0.77
C PRO A 194 -14.62 1.75 0.80
N PHE A 195 -14.47 2.51 -0.30
CA PHE A 195 -14.98 3.87 -0.42
C PHE A 195 -16.49 3.90 -0.66
N VAL A 196 -17.01 2.96 -1.48
CA VAL A 196 -18.44 2.76 -1.68
C VAL A 196 -19.13 2.44 -0.34
N ASN A 197 -18.52 1.57 0.46
CA ASN A 197 -19.02 1.23 1.79
C ASN A 197 -18.97 2.42 2.75
N MET A 198 -17.95 3.27 2.71
CA MET A 198 -17.90 4.47 3.57
C MET A 198 -19.10 5.39 3.31
N VAL A 199 -19.37 5.69 2.05
CA VAL A 199 -20.48 6.55 1.62
C VAL A 199 -21.84 5.90 1.93
N GLY A 200 -21.97 4.60 1.64
CA GLY A 200 -23.21 3.86 1.80
C GLY A 200 -24.20 4.07 0.65
N SER A 201 -25.12 3.11 0.51
CA SER A 201 -26.05 3.02 -0.62
C SER A 201 -27.15 4.09 -0.67
N ARG A 202 -27.35 4.86 0.43
CA ARG A 202 -28.43 5.85 0.53
C ARG A 202 -28.08 7.21 -0.08
N ASN A 203 -26.82 7.47 -0.40
CA ASN A 203 -26.37 8.76 -0.90
C ASN A 203 -25.87 8.64 -2.35
N ALA A 204 -26.81 8.76 -3.30
CA ALA A 204 -26.55 8.60 -4.73
C ALA A 204 -25.55 9.64 -5.29
N ASP A 205 -25.57 10.88 -4.77
CA ASP A 205 -24.65 11.93 -5.22
C ASP A 205 -23.21 11.65 -4.77
N ALA A 206 -23.03 11.22 -3.54
CA ALA A 206 -21.73 10.83 -3.03
C ALA A 206 -21.21 9.54 -3.71
N LEU A 207 -22.10 8.60 -4.06
CA LEU A 207 -21.71 7.41 -4.82
C LEU A 207 -21.22 7.76 -6.23
N LEU A 208 -21.90 8.68 -6.92
CA LEU A 208 -21.46 9.19 -8.21
C LEU A 208 -20.07 9.84 -8.13
N LEU A 209 -19.80 10.59 -7.05
CA LEU A 209 -18.46 11.16 -6.82
C LEU A 209 -17.40 10.08 -6.64
N VAL A 210 -17.69 9.02 -5.88
CA VAL A 210 -16.77 7.87 -5.71
C VAL A 210 -16.49 7.19 -7.05
N GLU A 211 -17.50 7.05 -7.90
CA GLU A 211 -17.34 6.44 -9.23
C GLU A 211 -16.51 7.30 -10.17
N ARG A 212 -16.75 8.62 -10.20
CA ARG A 212 -15.96 9.56 -11.01
C ARG A 212 -14.52 9.71 -10.50
N LEU A 213 -14.32 9.67 -9.20
CA LEU A 213 -13.01 9.75 -8.56
C LEU A 213 -12.32 8.38 -8.43
N SER A 214 -12.96 7.30 -8.90
CA SER A 214 -12.42 5.94 -8.80
C SER A 214 -10.98 5.78 -9.31
N PRO A 215 -10.52 6.45 -10.40
CA PRO A 215 -9.13 6.33 -10.84
C PRO A 215 -8.13 6.85 -9.80
N LEU A 216 -8.50 7.89 -9.06
CA LEU A 216 -7.67 8.47 -8.01
C LEU A 216 -7.73 7.65 -6.73
N LEU A 217 -8.93 7.17 -6.36
CA LEU A 217 -9.15 6.38 -5.14
C LEU A 217 -8.36 5.07 -5.15
N VAL A 218 -8.32 4.37 -6.29
CA VAL A 218 -7.53 3.14 -6.45
C VAL A 218 -6.03 3.40 -6.33
N LEU A 219 -5.56 4.61 -6.67
CA LEU A 219 -4.14 4.98 -6.60
C LEU A 219 -3.64 5.20 -5.18
N ILE A 220 -4.53 5.53 -4.23
CA ILE A 220 -4.16 5.94 -2.87
C ILE A 220 -3.26 4.89 -2.21
N VAL A 221 -3.70 3.63 -2.20
CA VAL A 221 -3.00 2.55 -1.49
C VAL A 221 -1.66 2.20 -2.16
N PRO A 222 -1.57 1.99 -3.49
CA PRO A 222 -0.30 1.80 -4.20
C PRO A 222 0.75 2.87 -3.95
N MET A 223 0.35 4.14 -3.82
CA MET A 223 1.32 5.24 -3.61
C MET A 223 2.11 5.10 -2.31
N PHE A 224 1.57 4.43 -1.30
CA PHE A 224 2.31 4.12 -0.06
C PHE A 224 3.51 3.21 -0.30
N TYR A 225 3.51 2.38 -1.35
CA TYR A 225 4.71 1.64 -1.76
C TYR A 225 5.83 2.61 -2.15
N GLY A 226 5.53 3.63 -2.96
CA GLY A 226 6.50 4.65 -3.37
C GLY A 226 7.04 5.44 -2.19
N ILE A 227 6.17 5.84 -1.27
CA ILE A 227 6.55 6.53 -0.02
C ILE A 227 7.44 5.64 0.86
N GLY A 228 7.09 4.36 0.98
CA GLY A 228 7.90 3.37 1.70
C GLY A 228 9.29 3.21 1.07
N TYR A 229 9.34 3.09 -0.26
CA TYR A 229 10.58 2.97 -1.02
C TYR A 229 11.53 4.14 -0.80
N LEU A 230 11.03 5.38 -0.78
CA LEU A 230 11.84 6.56 -0.45
C LEU A 230 12.51 6.46 0.93
N ARG A 231 11.84 5.83 1.91
CA ARG A 231 12.40 5.65 3.25
C ARG A 231 13.53 4.61 3.29
N GLY A 232 13.76 3.86 2.22
CA GLY A 232 14.80 2.82 2.12
C GLY A 232 16.21 3.33 2.48
N GLU A 233 16.57 4.55 2.06
CA GLU A 233 17.85 5.18 2.43
C GLU A 233 17.97 5.36 3.95
N THR A 234 16.91 5.85 4.59
CA THR A 234 16.86 6.05 6.03
C THR A 234 16.95 4.71 6.76
N TYR A 235 16.22 3.68 6.31
CA TYR A 235 16.32 2.33 6.87
C TYR A 235 17.74 1.78 6.79
N ARG A 236 18.38 1.91 5.62
CA ARG A 236 19.76 1.49 5.42
C ARG A 236 20.75 2.22 6.34
N SER A 237 20.58 3.54 6.50
CA SER A 237 21.43 4.33 7.39
C SER A 237 21.30 3.93 8.87
N MET A 238 20.10 3.51 9.29
CA MET A 238 19.86 2.99 10.64
C MET A 238 20.50 1.62 10.85
N VAL A 239 20.55 0.79 9.80
CA VAL A 239 21.24 -0.51 9.85
C VAL A 239 22.74 -0.32 10.05
N HIS A 240 23.39 0.58 9.28
CA HIS A 240 24.80 0.92 9.49
C HIS A 240 25.06 1.45 10.90
N GLY A 241 24.17 2.31 11.38
CA GLY A 241 24.13 2.77 12.76
C GLY A 241 24.13 1.66 13.80
N GLY A 242 23.23 0.70 13.63
CA GLY A 242 23.11 -0.47 14.48
C GLY A 242 24.37 -1.33 14.48
N ILE A 243 24.97 -1.54 13.29
CA ILE A 243 26.23 -2.27 13.14
C ILE A 243 27.36 -1.56 13.89
N ALA A 244 27.53 -0.26 13.71
CA ALA A 244 28.57 0.52 14.38
C ALA A 244 28.38 0.55 15.91
N ALA A 245 27.14 0.71 16.38
CA ALA A 245 26.82 0.67 17.81
C ALA A 245 27.12 -0.71 18.42
N ASN A 246 26.79 -1.79 17.72
CA ASN A 246 27.10 -3.15 18.14
C ASN A 246 28.61 -3.41 18.16
N ALA A 247 29.34 -2.99 17.12
CA ALA A 247 30.80 -3.08 17.08
C ALA A 247 31.45 -2.35 18.27
N LYS A 248 30.99 -1.13 18.59
CA LYS A 248 31.47 -0.36 19.75
C LYS A 248 31.20 -1.10 21.07
N ARG A 249 30.00 -1.67 21.25
CA ARG A 249 29.64 -2.46 22.43
C ARG A 249 30.52 -3.70 22.57
N THR A 250 30.76 -4.41 21.47
CA THR A 250 31.63 -5.60 21.45
C THR A 250 33.08 -5.24 21.77
N ALA A 251 33.62 -4.18 21.17
CA ALA A 251 34.97 -3.69 21.44
C ALA A 251 35.13 -3.26 22.92
N GLN A 252 34.13 -2.60 23.49
CA GLN A 252 34.13 -2.25 24.92
C GLN A 252 34.13 -3.49 25.82
N LYS A 253 33.31 -4.51 25.50
CA LYS A 253 33.30 -5.78 26.23
C LYS A 253 34.66 -6.49 26.15
N GLN A 254 35.27 -6.54 24.96
CA GLN A 254 36.61 -7.12 24.78
C GLN A 254 37.69 -6.35 25.54
N ARG A 255 37.67 -5.01 25.52
CA ARG A 255 38.60 -4.18 26.32
C ARG A 255 38.45 -4.44 27.82
N LYS A 256 37.22 -4.56 28.33
CA LYS A 256 36.97 -4.91 29.74
C LYS A 256 37.49 -6.31 30.08
N LYS A 257 37.27 -7.31 29.21
CA LYS A 257 37.82 -8.66 29.39
C LYS A 257 39.36 -8.68 29.39
N LYS A 258 40.00 -7.98 28.45
CA LYS A 258 41.46 -7.84 28.39
C LYS A 258 42.02 -7.16 29.66
N LYS A 259 41.41 -6.08 30.13
CA LYS A 259 41.79 -5.42 31.40
C LYS A 259 41.59 -6.32 32.62
N ALA A 260 40.52 -7.10 32.66
CA ALA A 260 40.27 -8.04 33.75
C ALA A 260 41.24 -9.23 33.76
N ALA A 261 41.65 -9.71 32.57
CA ALA A 261 42.67 -10.75 32.44
C ALA A 261 44.06 -10.22 32.85
N ALA A 262 44.44 -9.01 32.43
CA ALA A 262 45.70 -8.38 32.83
C ALA A 262 45.80 -8.19 34.35
N ARG A 263 44.73 -7.71 35.02
CA ARG A 263 44.66 -7.59 36.49
C ARG A 263 44.74 -8.92 37.25
N ARG A 264 44.41 -10.05 36.62
CA ARG A 264 44.56 -11.38 37.21
C ARG A 264 45.97 -11.95 37.05
N GLN A 265 46.74 -11.43 36.10
CA GLN A 265 48.10 -11.89 35.79
C GLN A 265 49.18 -11.04 36.44
N GLU A 266 48.87 -9.86 36.99
CA GLU A 266 49.80 -9.13 37.85
C GLU A 266 50.09 -9.99 39.10
N PRO A 267 51.31 -10.55 39.27
CA PRO A 267 51.64 -11.24 40.49
C PRO A 267 51.59 -10.20 41.60
N LYS A 268 50.87 -10.50 42.69
CA LYS A 268 51.01 -9.77 43.94
C LYS A 268 52.48 -9.87 44.34
N GLN A 269 53.28 -8.85 44.02
CA GLN A 269 54.54 -8.63 44.70
C GLN A 269 54.18 -8.28 46.14
N LEU A 270 54.20 -9.31 46.98
CA LEU A 270 54.18 -9.21 48.43
C LEU A 270 55.53 -8.61 48.84
N VAL A 271 55.47 -7.41 49.41
CA VAL A 271 56.52 -6.84 50.26
C VAL A 271 56.54 -7.60 51.58
#